data_AF-A0A484LGL6-F1
#
_entry.id   AF-A0A484LGL6-F1
#
_cell.length_a   1.000
_cell.length_b   1.000
_cell.length_c   1.000
_cell.angle_alpha   90.00
_cell.angle_beta   90.00
_cell.angle_gamma   90.00
#
_symmetry.space_group_name_H-M   'P 1'
#
loop_
_entity.id
_entity.type
_entity.pdbx_description
1 polymer ?
#
loop_
_entity_poly.entity_id
_entity_poly.type
_entity_poly.pdbx_seq_one_letter_code
_entity_poly.pdbx_strand_id
1 'polypeptide(L)'
;MAAVLSISPSSCSRFRRGFNPLLCSRQRRVSASLSGNRIRPYRLFVTSATKLDVFTSPEIAKSFDFSNEERIYKWWESQGYFKPSFDRGNDPFVISMPPPNVTGSLHMGHAMFVTLEDIMVRYNRMKGRSTLWLPGIDHAGIATQLVVERMLATEGTKRTEMNRDEFIKHVWEWKEKYISSFSLSKP
;
A
#
# COMPACT_ATOMS: atom_id res chain seq x y z
N MET A 1 50.96 -20.51 -0.89
CA MET A 1 50.57 -21.78 -1.52
C MET A 1 49.17 -21.64 -2.07
N ALA A 2 49.05 -21.71 -3.40
CA ALA A 2 47.80 -21.70 -4.13
C ALA A 2 47.22 -23.13 -4.18
N ALA A 3 45.91 -23.27 -4.06
CA ALA A 3 45.10 -24.33 -4.67
C ALA A 3 43.64 -24.19 -4.22
N VAL A 4 42.59 -24.50 -4.98
CA VAL A 4 42.30 -24.62 -6.41
C VAL A 4 40.77 -24.53 -6.44
N LEU A 5 40.23 -23.77 -7.40
CA LEU A 5 38.81 -23.73 -7.75
C LEU A 5 38.34 -25.09 -8.26
N SER A 6 37.24 -25.62 -7.73
CA SER A 6 36.50 -26.72 -8.35
C SER A 6 35.06 -26.32 -8.62
N ILE A 7 34.78 -26.00 -9.89
CA ILE A 7 33.44 -25.89 -10.47
C ILE A 7 33.02 -27.29 -10.93
N SER A 8 31.78 -27.69 -10.65
CA SER A 8 31.09 -28.74 -11.42
C SER A 8 29.55 -28.55 -11.33
N PRO A 9 28.77 -28.89 -12.38
CA PRO A 9 27.50 -28.24 -12.67
C PRO A 9 26.26 -29.11 -12.41
N SER A 10 25.11 -28.43 -12.52
CA SER A 10 23.79 -28.96 -12.93
C SER A 10 23.05 -29.93 -12.01
N SER A 11 21.93 -29.45 -11.44
CA SER A 11 20.71 -30.27 -11.44
C SER A 11 19.46 -29.38 -11.50
N CYS A 12 18.73 -29.55 -12.60
CA CYS A 12 17.50 -28.88 -12.95
C CYS A 12 16.34 -29.48 -12.13
N SER A 13 15.83 -28.79 -11.11
CA SER A 13 14.67 -29.27 -10.35
C SER A 13 13.36 -28.73 -10.94
N ARG A 14 12.67 -29.65 -11.63
CA ARG A 14 11.29 -29.62 -12.11
C ARG A 14 10.31 -28.78 -11.28
N PHE A 15 9.70 -27.82 -11.97
CA PHE A 15 8.44 -27.17 -11.63
C PHE A 15 7.30 -28.23 -11.57
N ARG A 16 6.76 -28.51 -10.37
CA ARG A 16 5.52 -29.27 -10.21
C ARG A 16 4.39 -28.31 -9.80
N ARG A 17 3.48 -28.03 -10.75
CA ARG A 17 2.15 -27.49 -10.47
C ARG A 17 1.35 -28.56 -9.74
N GLY A 18 0.99 -28.33 -8.47
CA GLY A 18 0.01 -29.14 -7.75
C GLY A 18 -1.40 -28.71 -8.14
N PHE A 19 -2.05 -29.50 -8.98
CA PHE A 19 -3.51 -29.46 -9.16
C PHE A 19 -4.18 -30.16 -7.97
N ASN A 20 -5.25 -29.56 -7.45
CA ASN A 20 -6.01 -30.01 -6.29
C ASN A 20 -6.90 -31.22 -6.67
N PRO A 21 -6.75 -32.42 -6.08
CA PRO A 21 -7.50 -33.61 -6.48
C PRO A 21 -8.61 -33.89 -5.47
N LEU A 22 -9.78 -33.28 -5.66
CA LEU A 22 -11.02 -33.69 -4.96
C LEU A 22 -12.16 -33.79 -5.96
N LEU A 23 -12.03 -34.74 -6.90
CA LEU A 23 -13.16 -35.24 -7.67
C LEU A 23 -13.05 -36.76 -7.77
N CYS A 24 -14.15 -37.41 -7.40
CA CYS A 24 -14.46 -38.82 -7.54
C CYS A 24 -14.00 -39.77 -6.42
N SER A 25 -14.94 -40.19 -5.56
CA SER A 25 -15.21 -41.63 -5.43
C SER A 25 -16.60 -41.95 -4.84
N ARG A 26 -17.27 -42.89 -5.52
CA ARG A 26 -18.05 -44.01 -4.96
C ARG A 26 -19.52 -43.79 -4.58
N GLN A 27 -20.39 -44.01 -5.57
CA GLN A 27 -21.78 -44.43 -5.38
C GLN A 27 -21.85 -45.69 -4.49
N ARG A 28 -22.64 -45.62 -3.40
CA ARG A 28 -23.20 -46.80 -2.73
C ARG A 28 -24.71 -46.81 -2.96
N ARG A 29 -25.15 -47.88 -3.62
CA ARG A 29 -26.54 -48.20 -3.96
C ARG A 29 -27.21 -48.76 -2.69
N VAL A 30 -28.31 -48.17 -2.22
CA VAL A 30 -29.19 -48.76 -1.21
C VAL A 30 -30.58 -48.90 -1.84
N SER A 31 -31.10 -50.12 -1.81
CA SER A 31 -32.35 -50.58 -2.39
C SER A 31 -33.57 -49.92 -1.76
N ALA A 32 -34.50 -49.45 -2.60
CA ALA A 32 -35.82 -49.01 -2.20
C ALA A 32 -36.75 -50.23 -1.99
N SER A 33 -37.43 -50.29 -0.84
CA SER A 33 -38.62 -51.12 -0.65
C SER A 33 -39.82 -50.21 -0.42
N LEU A 34 -40.82 -50.31 -1.30
CA LEU A 34 -42.11 -49.62 -1.20
C LEU A 34 -42.97 -50.28 -0.11
N SER A 35 -43.49 -49.50 0.84
CA SER A 35 -44.80 -49.81 1.43
C SER A 35 -45.41 -48.60 2.15
N GLY A 36 -46.63 -48.26 1.76
CA GLY A 36 -47.63 -47.70 2.69
C GLY A 36 -47.85 -46.19 2.63
N ASN A 37 -48.85 -45.78 1.84
CA ASN A 37 -49.59 -44.56 2.06
C ASN A 37 -50.19 -44.55 3.49
N ARG A 38 -49.81 -43.57 4.31
CA ARG A 38 -50.64 -43.15 5.45
C ARG A 38 -50.42 -41.67 5.72
N ILE A 39 -51.34 -40.86 5.20
CA ILE A 39 -51.48 -39.44 5.54
C ILE A 39 -51.76 -39.37 7.05
N ARG A 40 -50.82 -38.80 7.82
CA ARG A 40 -51.05 -38.40 9.21
C ARG A 40 -51.23 -36.87 9.23
N PRO A 41 -52.25 -36.33 9.91
CA PRO A 41 -52.42 -34.90 10.02
C PRO A 41 -51.35 -34.39 10.96
N TYR A 42 -50.33 -33.72 10.42
CA TYR A 42 -49.38 -33.03 11.26
C TYR A 42 -50.06 -31.77 11.80
N ARG A 43 -50.28 -31.80 13.11
CA ARG A 43 -50.63 -30.67 13.97
C ARG A 43 -49.78 -29.46 13.55
N LEU A 44 -50.42 -28.40 13.06
CA LEU A 44 -49.78 -27.11 12.84
C LEU A 44 -49.26 -26.58 14.18
N PHE A 45 -48.01 -26.87 14.48
CA PHE A 45 -47.24 -26.06 15.42
C PHE A 45 -46.83 -24.81 14.65
N VAL A 46 -47.51 -23.69 14.91
CA VAL A 46 -47.00 -22.38 14.54
C VAL A 46 -45.73 -22.17 15.36
N THR A 47 -44.58 -22.47 14.78
CA THR A 47 -43.29 -22.03 15.31
C THR A 47 -43.16 -20.55 14.94
N SER A 48 -43.05 -19.68 15.94
CA SER A 48 -42.66 -18.29 15.71
C SER A 48 -41.36 -18.27 14.92
N ALA A 49 -41.32 -17.51 13.83
CA ALA A 49 -40.15 -17.35 12.99
C ALA A 49 -39.04 -16.64 13.79
N THR A 50 -38.23 -17.40 14.52
CA THR A 50 -36.92 -16.92 14.95
C THR A 50 -36.04 -16.85 13.71
N LYS A 51 -35.53 -15.64 13.46
CA LYS A 51 -34.60 -15.23 12.40
C LYS A 51 -33.90 -16.41 11.72
N LEU A 52 -34.31 -16.69 10.48
CA LEU A 52 -33.44 -17.39 9.55
C LEU A 52 -32.23 -16.49 9.32
N ASP A 53 -31.07 -16.88 9.86
CA ASP A 53 -29.77 -16.32 9.50
C ASP A 53 -29.45 -16.72 8.05
N VAL A 54 -30.15 -16.05 7.12
CA VAL A 54 -29.74 -15.97 5.73
C VAL A 54 -28.44 -15.18 5.74
N PHE A 55 -27.35 -15.79 5.29
CA PHE A 55 -26.11 -15.06 5.01
C PHE A 55 -26.40 -14.10 3.84
N THR A 56 -26.90 -12.91 4.17
CA THR A 56 -27.02 -11.82 3.23
C THR A 56 -25.62 -11.28 3.02
N SER A 57 -25.03 -11.58 1.87
CA SER A 57 -23.80 -10.91 1.44
C SER A 57 -24.04 -9.41 1.50
N PRO A 58 -23.10 -8.60 2.04
CA PRO A 58 -23.27 -7.16 2.08
C PRO A 58 -23.60 -6.64 0.68
N GLU A 59 -24.67 -5.84 0.58
CA GLU A 59 -25.08 -5.24 -0.69
C GLU A 59 -23.94 -4.36 -1.22
N ILE A 60 -23.47 -4.68 -2.42
CA ILE A 60 -22.43 -3.89 -3.09
C ILE A 60 -23.04 -2.56 -3.55
N ALA A 61 -22.37 -1.46 -3.20
CA ALA A 61 -22.74 -0.13 -3.66
C ALA A 61 -22.68 -0.06 -5.20
N LYS A 62 -23.65 0.64 -5.80
CA LYS A 62 -23.70 0.82 -7.26
C LYS A 62 -22.59 1.73 -7.80
N SER A 63 -22.08 2.64 -6.98
CA SER A 63 -21.02 3.59 -7.34
C SER A 63 -19.87 3.52 -6.34
N PHE A 64 -18.65 3.70 -6.83
CA PHE A 64 -17.46 3.83 -5.99
C PHE A 64 -17.43 5.20 -5.31
N ASP A 65 -17.24 5.21 -4.00
CA ASP A 65 -17.06 6.43 -3.20
C ASP A 65 -15.58 6.55 -2.78
N PHE A 66 -14.92 7.59 -3.29
CA PHE A 66 -13.50 7.89 -3.06
C PHE A 66 -13.19 8.17 -1.58
N SER A 67 -14.19 8.59 -0.79
CA SER A 67 -14.03 8.89 0.63
C SER A 67 -13.57 7.65 1.45
N ASN A 68 -13.80 6.44 0.92
CA ASN A 68 -13.42 5.20 1.59
C ASN A 68 -11.91 4.90 1.55
N GLU A 69 -11.14 5.60 0.72
CA GLU A 69 -9.69 5.36 0.57
C GLU A 69 -8.92 5.65 1.87
N GLU A 70 -9.29 6.72 2.58
CA GLU A 70 -8.63 7.12 3.83
C GLU A 70 -8.68 6.01 4.88
N ARG A 71 -9.82 5.30 4.97
CA ARG A 71 -10.00 4.17 5.88
C ARG A 71 -9.05 3.01 5.54
N ILE A 72 -8.89 2.72 4.25
CA ILE A 72 -8.01 1.65 3.76
C ILE A 72 -6.55 2.01 4.05
N TYR A 73 -6.17 3.27 3.82
CA TYR A 73 -4.82 3.76 4.07
C TYR A 73 -4.46 3.67 5.56
N LYS A 74 -5.32 4.17 6.46
CA LYS A 74 -5.14 4.03 7.92
C LYS A 74 -5.02 2.56 8.35
N TRP A 75 -5.81 1.68 7.74
CA TRP A 75 -5.70 0.24 7.99
C TRP A 75 -4.32 -0.29 7.57
N TRP A 76 -3.81 0.05 6.39
CA TRP A 76 -2.47 -0.36 5.94
C TRP A 76 -1.35 0.13 6.86
N GLU A 77 -1.43 1.37 7.35
CA GLU A 77 -0.48 1.92 8.31
C GLU A 77 -0.51 1.16 9.63
N SER A 78 -1.71 0.87 10.16
CA SER A 78 -1.88 0.12 11.41
C SER A 78 -1.29 -1.29 11.35
N GLN A 79 -1.35 -1.94 10.18
CA GLN A 79 -0.79 -3.27 9.96
C GLN A 79 0.70 -3.23 9.63
N GLY A 80 1.29 -2.04 9.46
CA GLY A 80 2.70 -1.88 9.14
C GLY A 80 3.08 -2.38 7.75
N TYR A 81 2.14 -2.46 6.80
CA TYR A 81 2.40 -3.00 5.46
C TYR A 81 3.43 -2.20 4.64
N PHE A 82 3.72 -0.96 5.05
CA PHE A 82 4.75 -0.13 4.43
C PHE A 82 6.18 -0.46 4.90
N LYS A 83 6.34 -1.21 6.01
CA LYS A 83 7.66 -1.55 6.55
C LYS A 83 8.36 -2.59 5.66
N PRO A 84 9.67 -2.43 5.38
CA PRO A 84 10.44 -3.43 4.65
C PRO A 84 10.58 -4.71 5.47
N SER A 85 10.45 -5.88 4.82
CA SER A 85 10.72 -7.18 5.45
C SER A 85 12.15 -7.62 5.13
N PHE A 86 12.98 -7.85 6.15
CA PHE A 86 14.38 -8.28 5.97
C PHE A 86 14.55 -9.80 5.87
N ASP A 87 13.49 -10.57 6.14
CA ASP A 87 13.55 -12.03 6.32
C ASP A 87 13.52 -12.85 5.03
N ARG A 88 13.41 -12.21 3.86
CA ARG A 88 13.33 -12.90 2.57
C ARG A 88 14.70 -12.86 1.92
N GLY A 89 15.41 -14.00 1.92
CA GLY A 89 16.74 -14.19 1.30
C GLY A 89 16.80 -14.03 -0.23
N ASN A 90 15.89 -13.24 -0.80
CA ASN A 90 15.86 -12.82 -2.19
C ASN A 90 16.57 -11.48 -2.35
N ASP A 91 17.08 -11.21 -3.55
CA ASP A 91 17.71 -9.93 -3.90
C ASP A 91 16.76 -8.73 -3.62
N PRO A 92 17.15 -7.77 -2.77
CA PRO A 92 16.30 -6.64 -2.41
C PRO A 92 16.07 -5.70 -3.61
N PHE A 93 14.91 -5.06 -3.63
CA PHE A 93 14.57 -3.99 -4.55
C PHE A 93 14.51 -2.68 -3.77
N VAL A 94 15.41 -1.75 -4.09
CA VAL A 94 15.49 -0.44 -3.42
C VAL A 94 15.32 0.65 -4.46
N ILE A 95 14.45 1.62 -4.17
CA ILE A 95 14.27 2.81 -4.99
C ILE A 95 14.32 4.04 -4.09
N SER A 96 15.13 5.02 -4.48
CA SER A 96 15.18 6.34 -3.84
C SER A 96 14.14 7.22 -4.51
N MET A 97 13.21 7.76 -3.73
CA MET A 97 12.31 8.79 -4.24
C MET A 97 13.15 10.02 -4.59
N PRO A 98 13.02 10.61 -5.79
CA PRO A 98 13.66 11.88 -6.11
C PRO A 98 13.12 12.91 -5.12
N PRO A 99 13.97 13.51 -4.29
CA PRO A 99 13.50 14.38 -3.23
C PRO A 99 12.83 15.62 -3.87
N PRO A 100 11.60 15.97 -3.48
CA PRO A 100 10.94 17.17 -3.96
C PRO A 100 11.66 18.39 -3.36
N ASN A 101 11.78 19.44 -4.17
CA ASN A 101 12.38 20.70 -3.74
C ASN A 101 11.43 21.46 -2.81
N VAL A 102 11.96 22.16 -1.81
CA VAL A 102 11.21 22.96 -0.82
C VAL A 102 10.66 24.29 -1.41
N THR A 103 10.43 24.34 -2.72
CA THR A 103 10.28 25.58 -3.49
C THR A 103 8.88 25.85 -4.03
N GLY A 104 7.91 24.94 -3.88
CA GLY A 104 6.52 25.18 -4.29
C GLY A 104 5.68 23.92 -4.51
N SER A 105 4.36 24.06 -4.41
CA SER A 105 3.35 22.99 -4.37
C SER A 105 3.54 21.84 -5.37
N LEU A 106 3.16 20.61 -4.96
CA LEU A 106 3.15 19.45 -5.85
C LEU A 106 2.22 19.69 -7.04
N HIS A 107 2.69 19.29 -8.22
CA HIS A 107 1.92 19.31 -9.47
C HIS A 107 1.77 17.89 -10.05
N MET A 108 0.95 17.73 -11.09
CA MET A 108 0.66 16.41 -11.71
C MET A 108 1.91 15.61 -12.14
N GLY A 109 3.01 16.30 -12.43
CA GLY A 109 4.29 15.65 -12.75
C GLY A 109 4.84 14.86 -11.56
N HIS A 110 4.76 15.42 -10.35
CA HIS A 110 5.11 14.69 -9.13
C HIS A 110 4.20 13.46 -8.93
N ALA A 111 2.89 13.62 -9.15
CA ALA A 111 1.94 12.52 -9.03
C ALA A 111 2.28 11.37 -10.00
N MET A 112 2.65 11.69 -11.24
CA MET A 112 3.05 10.70 -12.25
C MET A 112 4.28 9.89 -11.81
N PHE A 113 5.35 10.56 -11.38
CA PHE A 113 6.58 9.88 -10.95
C PHE A 113 6.34 9.03 -9.69
N VAL A 114 5.66 9.58 -8.68
CA VAL A 114 5.34 8.87 -7.43
C VAL A 114 4.48 7.63 -7.71
N THR A 115 3.52 7.73 -8.64
CA THR A 115 2.66 6.60 -9.02
C THR A 115 3.45 5.48 -9.68
N LEU A 116 4.38 5.82 -10.58
CA LEU A 116 5.25 4.83 -11.23
C LEU A 116 6.13 4.10 -10.21
N GLU A 117 6.74 4.84 -9.27
CA GLU A 117 7.55 4.25 -8.20
C GLU A 117 6.72 3.33 -7.29
N ASP A 118 5.53 3.77 -6.88
CA ASP A 118 4.62 2.98 -6.04
C ASP A 118 4.22 1.66 -6.74
N ILE A 119 3.91 1.69 -8.04
CA ILE A 119 3.63 0.49 -8.83
C ILE A 119 4.83 -0.47 -8.82
N MET A 120 6.05 0.05 -9.04
CA MET A 120 7.27 -0.77 -9.04
C MET A 120 7.51 -1.41 -7.67
N VAL A 121 7.30 -0.66 -6.58
CA VAL A 121 7.47 -1.14 -5.21
C VAL A 121 6.44 -2.23 -4.90
N ARG A 122 5.16 -2.00 -5.20
CA ARG A 122 4.09 -2.99 -4.98
C ARG A 122 4.33 -4.26 -5.78
N TYR A 123 4.70 -4.13 -7.05
CA TYR A 123 5.01 -5.27 -7.91
C TYR A 123 6.14 -6.14 -7.36
N ASN A 124 7.26 -5.53 -6.96
CA ASN A 124 8.39 -6.28 -6.39
C ASN A 124 8.03 -6.89 -5.02
N ARG A 125 7.19 -6.23 -4.22
CA ARG A 125 6.71 -6.76 -2.94
C ARG A 125 5.82 -7.98 -3.14
N MET A 126 4.92 -7.95 -4.14
CA MET A 126 4.08 -9.09 -4.53
C MET A 126 4.89 -10.26 -5.09
N LYS A 127 6.04 -9.99 -5.73
CA LYS A 127 7.01 -11.01 -6.13
C LYS A 127 7.79 -11.64 -4.97
N GLY A 128 7.56 -11.20 -3.73
CA GLY A 128 8.25 -11.73 -2.55
C GLY A 128 9.68 -11.20 -2.37
N ARG A 129 10.06 -10.11 -3.05
CA ARG A 129 11.34 -9.43 -2.79
C ARG A 129 11.23 -8.56 -1.54
N SER A 130 12.35 -8.32 -0.86
CA SER A 130 12.42 -7.24 0.13
C SER A 130 12.41 -5.91 -0.62
N THR A 131 11.51 -5.00 -0.26
CA THR A 131 11.34 -3.71 -0.97
C THR A 131 11.53 -2.54 -0.03
N LEU A 132 12.41 -1.61 -0.37
CA LEU A 132 12.61 -0.37 0.35
C LEU A 132 12.37 0.83 -0.58
N TRP A 133 11.45 1.69 -0.19
CA TRP A 133 11.19 2.98 -0.84
C TRP A 133 11.65 4.08 0.11
N LEU A 134 12.69 4.81 -0.25
CA LEU A 134 13.31 5.82 0.61
C LEU A 134 12.74 7.21 0.29
N PRO A 135 11.92 7.80 1.18
CA PRO A 135 11.50 9.19 1.05
C PRO A 135 12.62 10.13 1.50
N GLY A 136 12.68 11.31 0.89
CA GLY A 136 13.60 12.39 1.24
C GLY A 136 13.03 13.74 0.81
N ILE A 137 13.62 14.82 1.31
CA ILE A 137 13.29 16.21 0.95
C ILE A 137 14.59 16.93 0.61
N ASP A 138 14.59 17.73 -0.45
CA ASP A 138 15.77 18.50 -0.84
C ASP A 138 15.69 19.93 -0.30
N HIS A 139 16.75 20.35 0.37
CA HIS A 139 16.93 21.68 0.94
C HIS A 139 17.04 22.77 -0.16
N ALA A 140 17.44 22.40 -1.38
CA ALA A 140 17.40 23.23 -2.58
C ALA A 140 17.90 24.67 -2.35
N GLY A 141 19.08 24.85 -1.77
CA GLY A 141 19.53 26.11 -1.14
C GLY A 141 19.29 27.38 -1.96
N ILE A 142 19.74 27.44 -3.21
CA ILE A 142 19.59 28.64 -4.06
C ILE A 142 18.13 28.90 -4.43
N ALA A 143 17.38 27.84 -4.73
CA ALA A 143 15.99 27.97 -5.15
C ALA A 143 15.10 28.36 -3.96
N THR A 144 15.32 27.79 -2.77
CA THR A 144 14.65 28.19 -1.53
C THR A 144 14.94 29.65 -1.20
N GLN A 145 16.19 30.08 -1.33
CA GLN A 145 16.56 31.47 -1.10
C GLN A 145 15.83 32.43 -2.04
N LEU A 146 15.74 32.12 -3.34
CA LEU A 146 15.03 32.94 -4.33
C LEU A 146 13.52 33.05 -4.02
N VAL A 147 12.91 31.95 -3.57
CA VAL A 147 11.48 31.93 -3.20
C VAL A 147 11.22 32.78 -1.96
N VAL A 148 12.06 32.66 -0.93
CA VAL A 148 11.97 33.48 0.29
C VAL A 148 12.22 34.95 -0.01
N GLU A 149 13.22 35.27 -0.84
CA GLU A 149 13.47 36.65 -1.29
C GLU A 149 12.26 37.24 -2.04
N ARG A 150 11.60 36.44 -2.88
CA ARG A 150 10.37 36.87 -3.57
C ARG A 150 9.21 37.10 -2.61
N MET A 151 9.05 36.26 -1.58
CA MET A 151 8.05 36.43 -0.54
C MET A 151 8.29 37.72 0.26
N LEU A 152 9.52 37.96 0.71
CA LEU A 152 9.88 39.18 1.44
C LEU A 152 9.68 40.44 0.57
N ALA A 153 9.99 40.35 -0.72
CA ALA A 153 9.74 41.45 -1.65
C ALA A 153 8.25 41.78 -1.79
N THR A 154 7.35 40.78 -1.73
CA THR A 154 5.89 41.03 -1.71
C THR A 154 5.41 41.67 -0.40
N GLU A 155 6.13 41.46 0.70
CA GLU A 155 5.90 42.10 1.99
C GLU A 155 6.58 43.49 2.08
N GLY A 156 7.25 43.92 1.01
CA GLY A 156 7.91 45.22 0.92
C GLY A 156 9.31 45.28 1.55
N THR A 157 9.86 44.15 1.98
CA THR A 157 11.18 44.07 2.63
C THR A 157 12.22 43.52 1.66
N LYS A 158 13.40 44.15 1.58
CA LYS A 158 14.51 43.63 0.76
C LYS A 158 15.49 42.86 1.62
N ARG A 159 16.05 41.77 1.08
CA ARG A 159 17.11 41.00 1.73
C ARG A 159 18.31 41.86 2.16
N THR A 160 18.67 42.88 1.38
CA THR A 160 19.80 43.77 1.68
C THR A 160 19.60 44.64 2.91
N GLU A 161 18.36 44.77 3.38
CA GLU A 161 18.00 45.58 4.55
C GLU A 161 18.04 44.74 5.85
N MET A 162 18.25 43.43 5.75
CA MET A 162 18.16 42.47 6.86
C MET A 162 19.53 41.88 7.20
N ASN A 163 19.70 41.49 8.47
CA ASN A 163 20.90 40.75 8.87
C ASN A 163 20.81 39.27 8.46
N ARG A 164 21.96 38.58 8.38
CA ARG A 164 22.04 37.16 7.98
C ARG A 164 21.17 36.26 8.86
N ASP A 165 21.21 36.48 10.17
CA ASP A 165 20.50 35.63 11.14
C ASP A 165 18.98 35.80 11.05
N GLU A 166 18.51 37.01 10.76
CA GLU A 166 17.09 37.31 10.52
C GLU A 166 16.60 36.63 9.25
N PHE A 167 17.38 36.71 8.17
CA PHE A 167 17.05 36.01 6.93
C PHE A 167 17.01 34.49 7.11
N ILE A 168 17.94 33.91 7.89
CA ILE A 168 17.94 32.47 8.19
C ILE A 168 16.67 32.05 8.93
N LYS A 169 16.14 32.87 9.85
CA LYS A 169 14.87 32.58 10.52
C LYS A 169 13.72 32.46 9.53
N HIS A 170 13.59 33.40 8.60
CA HIS A 170 12.56 33.34 7.55
C HIS A 170 12.70 32.10 6.64
N VAL A 171 13.92 31.68 6.33
CA VAL A 171 14.16 30.43 5.58
C VAL A 171 13.70 29.20 6.37
N TRP A 172 13.92 29.18 7.68
CA TRP A 172 13.44 28.10 8.55
C TRP A 172 11.92 28.07 8.68
N GLU A 173 11.29 29.23 8.88
CA GLU A 173 9.83 29.38 8.90
C GLU A 173 9.22 28.88 7.57
N TRP A 174 9.83 29.26 6.45
CA TRP A 174 9.43 28.78 5.13
C TRP A 174 9.54 27.26 5.02
N LYS A 175 10.68 26.70 5.45
CA LYS A 175 10.91 25.26 5.44
C LYS A 175 9.86 24.52 6.28
N GLU A 176 9.55 25.00 7.49
CA GLU A 176 8.55 24.37 8.36
C GLU A 176 7.14 24.42 7.77
N LYS A 177 6.75 25.58 7.22
CA LYS A 177 5.47 25.73 6.52
C LYS A 177 5.36 24.77 5.33
N TYR A 178 6.45 24.57 4.61
CA TYR A 178 6.45 23.70 3.43
C TYR A 178 6.51 22.21 3.81
N ILE A 179 7.35 21.83 4.78
CA ILE A 179 7.43 20.46 5.28
C ILE A 179 6.13 20.04 5.95
N SER A 180 5.48 20.93 6.72
CA SER A 180 4.19 20.64 7.34
C SER A 180 3.11 20.33 6.28
N SER A 181 3.11 21.04 5.15
CA SER A 181 2.24 20.71 4.02
C SER A 181 2.54 19.34 3.39
N PHE A 182 3.80 18.88 3.46
CA PHE A 182 4.21 17.56 2.98
C PHE A 182 3.92 16.45 3.99
N SER A 183 3.89 16.78 5.29
CA SER A 183 3.67 15.86 6.40
C SER A 183 2.21 15.76 6.85
N LEU A 184 1.25 16.26 6.08
CA LEU A 184 -0.20 16.14 6.32
C LEU A 184 -0.68 14.68 6.15
N SER A 185 -0.20 13.77 7.00
CA SER A 185 -0.75 12.44 7.28
C SER A 185 0.00 11.74 8.42
N LYS A 186 0.50 12.48 9.42
CA LYS A 186 0.91 11.86 10.68
C LYS A 186 0.23 12.56 11.86
N PRO A 187 -0.56 11.82 12.68
CA PRO A 187 -0.80 12.24 14.05
C PRO A 187 0.49 12.24 14.86
#